data_AF-A0A7W1G4X8-F1
#
_entry.id   AF-A0A7W1G4X8-F1
#
_cell.length_a   1.000
_cell.length_b   1.000
_cell.length_c   1.000
_cell.angle_alpha   90.00
_cell.angle_beta   90.00
_cell.angle_gamma   90.00
#
_symmetry.space_group_name_H-M   'P 1'
#
loop_
_entity.id
_entity.type
_entity.pdbx_description
1 polymer ?
#
loop_
_entity_poly.entity_id
_entity_poly.type
_entity_poly.pdbx_seq_one_letter_code
_entity_poly.pdbx_strand_id
1 'polypeptide(L)'
;MTTPPDYDPLLESMNEELRSQMYALNEMHHPVYPSDPRRVAELERRIDEIKEAIVARRKELRSKEVAPQRASLDPIAEAQQTAAPAKVPG
;
A
#
# COMPACT_ATOMS: atom_id res chain seq x y z
N MET A 1 -8.17 7.35 21.47
CA MET A 1 -8.38 6.19 20.59
C MET A 1 -7.09 5.96 19.84
N THR A 2 -6.39 4.87 20.12
CA THR A 2 -5.14 4.50 19.43
C THR A 2 -5.51 3.82 18.12
N THR A 3 -5.18 4.43 16.99
CA THR A 3 -5.27 3.79 15.67
C THR A 3 -4.29 2.62 15.62
N PRO A 4 -4.69 1.46 15.10
CA PRO A 4 -3.76 0.35 14.86
C PRO A 4 -2.56 0.83 14.03
N PRO A 5 -1.35 0.29 14.27
CA PRO A 5 -0.15 0.67 13.52
C PRO A 5 -0.31 0.43 12.01
N ASP A 6 -1.20 -0.48 11.61
CA ASP A 6 -1.48 -0.84 10.21
C ASP A 6 -2.72 -0.14 9.62
N TYR A 7 -3.25 0.85 10.33
CA TYR A 7 -4.44 1.58 9.90
C TYR A 7 -4.11 2.56 8.76
N ASP A 8 -4.73 2.34 7.59
CA ASP A 8 -4.65 3.24 6.44
C ASP A 8 -6.07 3.75 6.09
N PRO A 9 -6.37 5.05 6.32
CA PRO A 9 -7.70 5.63 6.07
C PRO A 9 -8.15 5.55 4.62
N LEU A 10 -7.20 5.64 3.68
CA LEU A 10 -7.48 5.54 2.25
C LEU A 10 -7.91 4.11 1.90
N LEU A 11 -7.21 3.11 2.45
CA LEU A 11 -7.55 1.70 2.31
C LEU A 11 -8.93 1.40 2.91
N GLU A 12 -9.26 1.96 4.08
CA GLU A 12 -10.59 1.82 4.68
C GLU A 12 -11.67 2.39 3.76
N SER A 13 -11.50 3.62 3.28
CA SER A 13 -12.44 4.27 2.36
C SER A 13 -12.65 3.46 1.08
N MET A 14 -11.59 2.94 0.46
CA MET A 14 -11.71 2.06 -0.72
C MET A 14 -12.43 0.75 -0.40
N ASN A 15 -12.26 0.19 0.80
CA ASN A 15 -12.97 -1.03 1.21
C ASN A 15 -14.45 -0.77 1.50
N GLU A 16 -14.81 0.41 2.00
CA GLU A 16 -16.21 0.83 2.14
C GLU A 16 -16.86 1.03 0.78
N GLU A 17 -16.16 1.69 -0.14
CA GLU A 17 -16.64 1.90 -1.50
C GLU A 17 -16.85 0.56 -2.23
N LEU A 18 -15.88 -0.37 -2.15
CA LEU A 18 -16.02 -1.71 -2.70
C LEU A 18 -17.27 -2.44 -2.19
N ARG A 19 -17.51 -2.38 -0.87
CA ARG A 19 -18.70 -2.98 -0.25
C ARG A 19 -19.98 -2.35 -0.76
N SER A 20 -20.01 -1.02 -0.90
CA SER A 20 -21.17 -0.30 -1.44
C SER A 20 -21.45 -0.69 -2.89
N GLN A 21 -20.44 -0.75 -3.75
CA GLN A 21 -20.60 -1.13 -5.15
C GLN A 21 -21.04 -2.59 -5.29
N MET A 22 -20.47 -3.52 -4.51
CA MET A 22 -20.89 -4.93 -4.52
C MET A 22 -22.34 -5.11 -4.07
N TYR A 23 -22.79 -4.33 -3.08
CA TYR A 23 -24.19 -4.33 -2.66
C TYR A 23 -25.10 -3.84 -3.81
N ALA A 24 -24.75 -2.74 -4.46
CA ALA A 24 -25.52 -2.22 -5.60
C ALA A 24 -25.54 -3.20 -6.79
N LEU A 25 -24.45 -3.92 -7.05
CA LEU A 25 -24.41 -4.97 -8.07
C LEU A 25 -25.40 -6.10 -7.73
N ASN A 26 -25.40 -6.57 -6.48
CA ASN A 26 -26.33 -7.60 -6.03
C ASN A 26 -27.79 -7.16 -6.15
N GLU A 27 -28.12 -5.90 -5.82
CA GLU A 27 -29.49 -5.37 -5.99
C GLU A 27 -29.93 -5.32 -7.46
N MET A 28 -28.99 -5.12 -8.38
CA MET A 28 -29.28 -5.11 -9.83
C MET A 28 -29.60 -6.49 -10.39
N HIS A 29 -29.16 -7.58 -9.73
CA HIS A 29 -29.51 -8.95 -10.10
C HIS A 29 -30.89 -9.35 -9.57
N HIS A 30 -31.90 -8.51 -9.76
CA HIS A 30 -33.27 -8.82 -9.36
C HIS A 30 -33.85 -9.90 -10.29
N PRO A 31 -34.34 -11.04 -9.76
CA PRO A 31 -34.75 -12.19 -10.57
C PRO A 31 -35.96 -11.93 -11.47
N VAL A 32 -36.76 -10.91 -11.14
CA VAL A 32 -37.98 -10.55 -11.88
C VAL A 32 -37.76 -9.36 -12.82
N TYR A 33 -36.73 -8.54 -12.60
CA TYR A 33 -36.47 -7.34 -13.38
C TYR A 33 -34.98 -7.27 -13.72
N PRO A 34 -34.56 -7.80 -14.88
CA PRO A 34 -33.16 -7.72 -15.27
C PRO A 34 -32.78 -6.25 -15.44
N SER A 35 -31.75 -5.82 -14.70
CA SER A 35 -31.16 -4.50 -14.87
C SER A 35 -30.50 -4.36 -16.24
N ASP A 36 -30.33 -3.12 -16.69
CA ASP A 36 -29.62 -2.82 -17.94
C ASP A 36 -28.22 -3.45 -17.93
N PRO A 37 -27.89 -4.36 -18.87
CA PRO A 37 -26.58 -5.02 -18.94
C PRO A 37 -25.41 -4.03 -19.01
N ARG A 38 -25.60 -2.85 -19.59
CA ARG A 38 -24.55 -1.81 -19.66
C ARG A 38 -24.23 -1.27 -18.27
N ARG A 39 -25.26 -1.04 -17.46
CA ARG A 39 -25.13 -0.55 -16.09
C ARG A 39 -24.47 -1.59 -15.18
N VAL A 40 -24.79 -2.87 -15.39
CA VAL A 40 -24.12 -3.99 -14.71
C VAL A 40 -22.63 -4.01 -15.06
N ALA A 41 -22.29 -3.98 -16.35
CA ALA A 41 -20.90 -3.99 -16.81
C ALA A 41 -20.09 -2.77 -16.33
N GLU A 42 -20.71 -1.58 -16.28
CA GLU A 42 -20.07 -0.39 -15.69
C GLU A 42 -19.75 -0.58 -14.21
N LEU A 43 -20.66 -1.20 -13.46
CA LEU A 43 -20.47 -1.43 -12.03
C LEU A 43 -19.41 -2.50 -11.76
N GLU A 44 -19.43 -3.59 -12.53
CA GLU A 44 -18.39 -4.63 -12.49
C GLU A 44 -17.01 -4.03 -12.77
N ARG A 45 -16.90 -3.19 -13.81
CA ARG A 45 -15.65 -2.49 -14.13
C ARG A 45 -15.16 -1.62 -12.97
N ARG A 46 -16.05 -0.83 -12.35
CA ARG A 46 -15.68 0.00 -11.18
C ARG A 46 -15.23 -0.85 -10.00
N ILE A 47 -15.90 -1.98 -9.75
CA ILE A 47 -15.51 -2.93 -8.70
C ILE A 47 -14.09 -3.45 -8.94
N ASP A 48 -13.75 -3.79 -10.18
CA ASP A 48 -12.41 -4.29 -10.51
C ASP A 48 -11.35 -3.18 -10.39
N GLU A 49 -11.64 -1.96 -10.85
CA GLU A 49 -10.77 -0.79 -10.67
C GLU A 49 -10.47 -0.54 -9.17
N ILE A 50 -11.47 -0.65 -8.29
CA ILE A 50 -11.29 -0.49 -6.83
C ILE A 50 -10.46 -1.63 -6.24
N LYS A 51 -10.68 -2.88 -6.67
CA LYS A 51 -9.86 -4.02 -6.21
C LYS A 51 -8.39 -3.83 -6.59
N GLU A 52 -8.12 -3.40 -7.82
CA GLU A 52 -6.76 -3.11 -8.28
C GLU A 52 -6.11 -2.00 -7.44
N ALA A 53 -6.84 -0.92 -7.15
CA ALA A 53 -6.37 0.17 -6.30
C ALA A 53 -6.04 -0.31 -4.87
N ILE A 54 -6.88 -1.16 -4.27
CA ILE A 54 -6.64 -1.77 -2.96
C ILE A 54 -5.37 -2.62 -2.98
N VAL A 55 -5.18 -3.46 -4.01
CA VAL A 55 -3.99 -4.31 -4.15
C VAL A 55 -2.74 -3.45 -4.31
N ALA A 56 -2.78 -2.43 -5.16
CA ALA A 56 -1.68 -1.48 -5.34
C ALA A 56 -1.32 -0.80 -4.02
N ARG A 57 -2.32 -0.29 -3.28
CA ARG A 57 -2.08 0.37 -1.99
C ARG A 57 -1.47 -0.57 -0.96
N ARG A 58 -1.94 -1.81 -0.85
CA ARG A 58 -1.35 -2.82 0.04
C ARG A 58 0.11 -3.11 -0.30
N LYS A 59 0.44 -3.15 -1.60
CA LYS A 59 1.83 -3.34 -2.05
C LYS A 59 2.71 -2.15 -1.69
N GLU A 60 2.22 -0.93 -1.84
CA GLU A 60 2.92 0.29 -1.41
C GLU A 60 3.20 0.29 0.10
N LEU A 61 2.19 -0.03 0.92
CA LEU A 61 2.31 -0.08 2.37
C LEU A 61 3.36 -1.10 2.81
N ARG A 62 3.31 -2.31 2.24
CA ARG A 62 4.32 -3.34 2.49
C ARG A 62 5.74 -2.90 2.09
N SER A 63 5.88 -2.18 0.98
CA SER A 63 7.19 -1.71 0.52
C SER A 63 7.77 -0.63 1.45
N LYS A 64 6.90 0.23 2.01
CA LYS A 64 7.27 1.24 3.00
C LYS A 64 7.65 0.65 4.36
N GLU A 65 7.07 -0.49 4.74
CA GLU A 65 7.38 -1.21 5.98
C GLU A 65 8.69 -2.00 5.92
N VAL A 66 9.11 -2.43 4.72
CA VAL A 66 10.37 -3.20 4.50
C VAL A 66 11.59 -2.28 4.28
N ALA A 67 11.40 -1.06 3.79
CA ALA A 67 12.46 -0.06 3.59
C ALA A 67 13.17 0.48 4.87
N PRO A 68 12.58 0.51 6.09
CA PRO A 68 13.22 1.13 7.26
C PRO A 68 14.25 0.24 7.96
N GLN A 69 14.40 -1.05 7.59
CA GLN A 69 15.35 -1.95 8.26
C GLN A 69 16.73 -2.03 7.58
N ARG A 70 16.85 -1.70 6.28
CA ARG A 70 18.11 -1.85 5.52
C ARG A 70 19.04 -0.63 5.57
N ALA A 71 18.54 0.54 5.92
CA ALA A 71 19.34 1.78 5.92
C ALA A 71 20.15 2.00 7.22
N SER A 72 20.02 1.13 8.23
CA SER A 72 20.64 1.31 9.56
C SER A 72 21.79 0.35 9.87
N LEU A 73 22.34 -0.36 8.88
CA LEU A 73 23.45 -1.31 9.10
C LEU A 73 24.84 -0.85 8.62
N ASP A 74 25.01 0.38 8.14
CA ASP A 74 26.34 0.92 7.81
C ASP A 74 26.59 2.28 8.49
N PRO A 75 27.11 2.29 9.73
CA PRO A 75 28.08 3.33 10.04
C PRO A 75 29.21 2.87 10.99
N ILE A 76 29.88 1.72 10.79
CA ILE A 76 31.09 1.41 11.59
C ILE A 76 32.11 0.53 10.83
N ALA A 77 32.65 1.01 9.71
CA ALA A 77 33.95 0.56 9.22
C ALA A 77 34.64 1.73 8.52
N GLU A 78 35.92 1.96 8.80
CA GLU A 78 36.80 2.99 8.21
C GLU A 78 36.81 4.40 8.84
N ALA A 79 36.77 4.48 10.16
CA ALA A 79 37.34 5.63 10.87
C ALA A 79 38.42 5.22 11.91
N GLN A 80 39.31 4.29 11.58
CA GLN A 80 40.54 4.07 12.35
C GLN A 80 41.67 3.55 11.45
N GLN A 81 42.26 4.41 10.62
CA GLN A 81 43.68 4.30 10.33
C GLN A 81 44.36 5.59 10.78
N THR A 82 44.90 5.44 11.97
CA THR A 82 45.51 6.42 12.85
C THR A 82 46.71 7.08 12.19
N ALA A 83 46.74 8.40 12.29
CA ALA A 83 47.96 9.18 12.23
C ALA A 83 49.04 8.61 13.15
N ALA A 84 50.26 8.48 12.64
CA ALA A 84 51.48 8.37 13.43
C ALA A 84 52.65 8.98 12.64
N PRO A 85 53.67 9.53 13.33
CA PRO A 85 54.13 10.89 13.10
C PRO A 85 55.40 11.03 12.25
N ALA A 86 55.61 12.28 11.82
CA ALA A 86 56.83 12.79 11.22
C ALA A 86 58.10 12.33 11.98
N LYS A 87 59.08 11.81 11.22
CA LYS A 87 60.46 11.68 11.64
C LYS A 87 61.39 12.09 10.49
N VAL A 88 61.84 13.34 10.56
CA VAL A 88 63.11 13.86 10.01
C VAL A 88 63.83 14.37 11.27
N PRO A 89 65.12 14.06 11.56
CA PRO A 89 66.24 14.23 10.63
C PRO A 89 67.39 13.20 10.72
N GLY A 90 68.28 13.29 9.74
CA GLY A 90 69.64 12.76 9.67
C GLY A 90 70.37 13.45 8.54
#